data_AF-A0A1Q3RLN7-F1
#
_entry.id   AF-A0A1Q3RLN7-F1
#
_cell.length_a   1.000
_cell.length_b   1.000
_cell.length_c   1.000
_cell.angle_alpha   90.00
_cell.angle_beta   90.00
_cell.angle_gamma   90.00
#
_symmetry.space_group_name_H-M   'P 1'
#
loop_
_entity.id
_entity.type
_entity.pdbx_description
1 polymer ?
#
loop_
_entity_poly.entity_id
_entity_poly.type
_entity_poly.pdbx_seq_one_letter_code
_entity_poly.pdbx_strand_id
1 'polypeptide(L)'
;MGEAVTDNSSQNDLNSLYAFQRDGTQVSIEQFNKMTLEELKNFTGIGEVTAQAILSYRNEKGQFASFDELINVKGIGQKKLDKLLNPSFD
;
A
#
# COMPACT_ATOMS: atom_id res chain seq x y z
N MET A 1 16.78 14.82 -20.24
CA MET A 1 15.86 15.68 -19.46
C MET A 1 14.94 14.73 -18.72
N GLY A 2 15.04 14.67 -17.39
CA GLY A 2 14.30 13.72 -16.55
C GLY A 2 15.24 12.87 -15.71
N GLU A 3 15.96 13.51 -14.79
CA GLU A 3 16.64 12.82 -13.69
C GLU A 3 15.58 12.20 -12.77
N ALA A 4 15.69 10.91 -12.49
CA ALA A 4 15.08 10.32 -11.31
C ALA A 4 16.15 9.51 -10.59
N VAL A 5 16.88 10.25 -9.76
CA VAL A 5 17.72 9.78 -8.68
C VAL A 5 17.03 8.66 -7.90
N THR A 6 17.49 7.42 -8.05
CA THR A 6 17.28 6.39 -7.01
C THR A 6 18.40 6.53 -5.98
N ASP A 7 18.42 7.68 -5.30
CA ASP A 7 19.21 7.84 -4.09
C ASP A 7 18.56 6.98 -2.99
N ASN A 8 19.25 5.90 -2.67
CA ASN A 8 18.80 4.84 -1.78
C ASN A 8 18.96 5.21 -0.29
N SER A 9 18.91 6.50 0.06
CA SER A 9 19.00 7.00 1.45
C SER A 9 17.84 7.92 1.87
N SER A 10 16.93 8.29 0.96
CA SER A 10 15.69 9.04 1.30
C SER A 10 14.40 8.20 1.17
N GLN A 11 14.53 6.91 0.84
CA GLN A 11 13.37 6.04 0.55
C GLN A 11 12.57 5.62 1.79
N ASN A 12 13.07 5.85 3.01
CA ASN A 12 12.37 5.43 4.23
C ASN A 12 11.21 6.36 4.64
N ASP A 13 11.19 7.63 4.18
CA ASP A 13 10.12 8.58 4.53
C ASP A 13 8.96 8.61 3.51
N LEU A 14 9.17 8.18 2.26
CA LEU A 14 8.13 8.18 1.22
C LEU A 14 7.24 6.93 1.24
N ASN A 15 7.73 5.83 1.82
CA ASN A 15 7.01 4.57 1.96
C ASN A 15 5.80 4.66 2.90
N SER A 16 5.63 5.74 3.67
CA SER A 16 4.40 5.98 4.44
C SER A 16 3.25 6.56 3.62
N LEU A 17 3.54 7.20 2.48
CA LEU A 17 2.57 8.04 1.75
C LEU A 17 2.08 7.41 0.44
N TYR A 18 2.85 6.48 -0.14
CA TYR A 18 2.56 5.89 -1.45
C TYR A 18 2.73 4.38 -1.49
N ALA A 19 1.93 3.74 -2.34
CA ALA A 19 1.98 2.33 -2.65
C ALA A 19 1.97 2.10 -4.15
N PHE A 20 2.39 0.92 -4.59
CA PHE A 20 2.46 0.57 -6.01
C PHE A 20 1.51 -0.59 -6.34
N GLN A 21 0.72 -0.39 -7.39
CA GLN A 21 -0.11 -1.45 -7.96
C GLN A 21 0.72 -2.42 -8.82
N ARG A 22 0.13 -3.55 -9.22
CA ARG A 22 0.77 -4.56 -10.08
C ARG A 22 1.25 -4.02 -11.43
N ASP A 23 0.58 -2.98 -11.92
CA ASP A 23 0.89 -2.29 -13.17
C ASP A 23 2.01 -1.22 -13.01
N GLY A 24 2.53 -1.03 -11.79
CA GLY A 24 3.53 0.00 -11.48
C GLY A 24 2.95 1.37 -11.15
N THR A 25 1.63 1.53 -11.21
CA THR A 25 0.94 2.78 -10.86
C THR A 25 1.11 3.11 -9.37
N GLN A 26 1.63 4.30 -9.10
CA GLN A 26 1.74 4.86 -7.75
C GLN A 26 0.38 5.37 -7.27
N VAL A 27 0.03 5.04 -6.03
CA VAL A 27 -1.24 5.38 -5.39
C VAL A 27 -0.96 6.03 -4.05
N SER A 28 -1.55 7.19 -3.80
CA SER A 28 -1.44 7.86 -2.51
C SER A 28 -2.40 7.25 -1.48
N ILE A 29 -2.10 7.46 -0.19
CA ILE A 29 -2.96 6.96 0.90
C ILE A 29 -4.40 7.48 0.81
N GLU A 30 -4.60 8.72 0.34
CA GLU A 30 -5.94 9.30 0.13
C GLU A 30 -6.74 8.59 -0.95
N GLN A 31 -6.09 8.19 -2.05
CA GLN A 31 -6.71 7.39 -3.11
C GLN A 31 -6.99 5.98 -2.58
N PHE A 32 -6.04 5.37 -1.89
CA PHE A 32 -6.19 4.05 -1.29
C PHE A 32 -7.37 3.99 -0.31
N ASN A 33 -7.55 5.04 0.50
CA ASN A 33 -8.69 5.21 1.40
C ASN A 33 -10.05 5.31 0.69
N LYS A 34 -10.09 5.49 -0.63
CA LYS A 34 -11.32 5.56 -1.43
C LYS A 34 -11.49 4.33 -2.33
N MET A 35 -10.47 3.49 -2.45
CA MET A 35 -10.50 2.29 -3.29
C MET A 35 -11.55 1.28 -2.82
N THR A 36 -12.07 0.55 -3.81
CA THR A 36 -13.02 -0.56 -3.61
C THR A 36 -12.29 -1.87 -3.37
N LEU A 37 -13.03 -2.90 -2.96
CA LEU A 37 -12.49 -4.23 -2.75
C LEU A 37 -11.73 -4.76 -3.99
N GLU A 38 -12.26 -4.52 -5.19
CA GLU A 38 -11.65 -4.97 -6.45
C GLU A 38 -10.36 -4.22 -6.75
N GLU A 39 -10.31 -2.91 -6.52
CA GLU A 39 -9.08 -2.13 -6.71
C GLU A 39 -7.99 -2.52 -5.71
N LEU A 40 -8.35 -2.78 -4.45
CA LEU A 40 -7.41 -3.27 -3.44
C LEU A 40 -6.81 -4.62 -3.82
N LYS A 41 -7.58 -5.50 -4.50
CA LYS A 41 -7.07 -6.78 -5.03
C LYS A 41 -6.05 -6.60 -6.17
N ASN A 42 -5.93 -5.40 -6.74
CA ASN A 42 -4.95 -5.11 -7.78
C ASN A 42 -3.54 -4.83 -7.25
N PHE A 43 -3.36 -4.77 -5.93
CA PHE A 43 -2.05 -4.62 -5.30
C PHE A 43 -1.38 -5.97 -5.09
N THR A 44 -0.07 -6.02 -5.34
CA THR A 44 0.72 -7.21 -5.13
C THR A 44 0.71 -7.60 -3.64
N GLY A 45 0.23 -8.80 -3.33
CA GLY A 45 0.18 -9.30 -1.94
C GLY A 45 -1.13 -9.03 -1.20
N ILE A 46 -2.05 -8.23 -1.76
CA ILE A 46 -3.42 -8.06 -1.27
C ILE A 46 -4.35 -9.02 -2.01
N GLY A 47 -4.90 -9.99 -1.27
CA GLY A 47 -5.97 -10.87 -1.75
C GLY A 47 -7.34 -10.42 -1.25
N GLU A 48 -8.39 -11.15 -1.63
CA GLU A 48 -9.78 -10.83 -1.26
C GLU A 48 -10.00 -10.69 0.25
N VAL A 49 -9.49 -11.64 1.05
CA VAL A 49 -9.58 -11.59 2.52
C VAL A 49 -8.88 -10.35 3.09
N THR A 50 -7.74 -9.99 2.52
CA THR A 50 -6.97 -8.81 2.96
C THR A 50 -7.68 -7.52 2.56
N ALA A 51 -8.20 -7.44 1.33
CA ALA A 51 -8.98 -6.31 0.85
C ALA A 51 -10.25 -6.07 1.71
N GLN A 52 -10.96 -7.14 2.07
CA GLN A 52 -12.09 -7.05 3.00
C GLN A 52 -11.65 -6.53 4.37
N ALA A 53 -10.55 -7.04 4.93
CA ALA A 53 -10.04 -6.60 6.21
C ALA A 53 -9.67 -5.11 6.21
N ILE A 54 -9.11 -4.59 5.11
CA ILE A 54 -8.81 -3.15 4.94
C ILE A 54 -10.11 -2.34 4.99
N LEU A 55 -11.15 -2.77 4.27
CA LEU A 55 -12.45 -2.09 4.29
C LEU A 55 -13.10 -2.14 5.67
N SER A 56 -13.08 -3.28 6.35
CA SER A 56 -13.59 -3.42 7.72
C SER A 56 -12.84 -2.50 8.68
N TYR A 57 -11.51 -2.51 8.65
CA TYR A 57 -10.69 -1.61 9.46
C TYR A 57 -11.04 -0.15 9.19
N ARG A 58 -11.22 0.24 7.92
CA ARG A 58 -11.61 1.61 7.57
C ARG A 58 -12.98 2.01 8.11
N ASN A 59 -13.93 1.07 8.16
CA ASN A 59 -15.26 1.32 8.72
C ASN A 59 -15.24 1.41 10.26
N GLU A 60 -14.40 0.62 10.93
CA GLU A 60 -14.34 0.57 12.39
C GLU A 60 -13.41 1.64 13.01
N LYS A 61 -12.25 1.88 12.40
CA LYS A 61 -11.20 2.79 12.89
C LYS A 61 -11.17 4.12 12.18
N GLY A 62 -11.61 4.17 10.92
CA GLY A 62 -11.50 5.34 10.05
C GLY A 62 -10.43 5.19 8.98
N GLN A 63 -10.20 6.27 8.23
CA GLN A 63 -9.21 6.30 7.14
C GLN A 63 -7.79 6.09 7.65
N PHE A 64 -6.97 5.41 6.86
CA PHE A 64 -5.55 5.23 7.15
C PHE A 64 -4.82 6.55 6.95
N ALA A 65 -4.01 6.96 7.92
CA ALA A 65 -3.13 8.12 7.79
C ALA A 65 -1.87 7.78 6.97
N SER A 66 -1.44 6.52 6.99
CA SER A 66 -0.25 6.06 6.29
C SER A 66 -0.36 4.57 5.94
N PHE A 67 0.40 4.12 4.95
CA PHE A 67 0.43 2.70 4.58
C PHE A 67 0.97 1.81 5.71
N ASP A 68 1.81 2.34 6.60
CA ASP A 68 2.31 1.58 7.75
C ASP A 68 1.17 1.08 8.66
N GLU A 69 0.07 1.84 8.78
CA GLU A 69 -1.09 1.41 9.56
C GLU A 69 -1.75 0.14 9.03
N LEU A 70 -1.53 -0.20 7.75
CA LEU A 70 -2.01 -1.45 7.19
C LEU A 70 -1.45 -2.67 7.92
N ILE A 71 -0.32 -2.56 8.64
CA ILE A 71 0.18 -3.64 9.48
C ILE A 71 -0.79 -4.04 10.60
N ASN A 72 -1.69 -3.13 11.02
CA ASN A 72 -2.74 -3.41 12.00
C ASN A 72 -3.92 -4.15 11.39
N VAL A 73 -4.02 -4.21 10.06
CA VAL A 73 -5.10 -4.91 9.36
C VAL A 73 -4.84 -6.40 9.38
N LYS A 74 -5.84 -7.15 9.83
CA LYS A 74 -5.76 -8.62 9.89
C LYS A 74 -5.45 -9.22 8.52
N GLY A 75 -4.32 -9.90 8.41
CA GLY A 75 -3.87 -10.57 7.18
C GLY A 75 -2.89 -9.76 6.33
N ILE A 76 -2.52 -8.55 6.75
CA ILE A 76 -1.34 -7.83 6.28
C ILE A 76 -0.23 -8.05 7.31
N GLY A 77 0.88 -8.61 6.85
CA GLY A 77 2.10 -8.72 7.65
C GLY A 77 3.23 -7.95 6.99
N GLN A 78 4.36 -7.82 7.68
CA GLN A 78 5.50 -7.02 7.21
C GLN A 78 5.90 -7.35 5.77
N LYS A 79 5.92 -8.64 5.40
CA LYS A 79 6.25 -9.09 4.03
C LYS A 79 5.26 -8.61 2.97
N LYS A 80 3.98 -8.51 3.29
CA LYS A 80 2.95 -8.05 2.34
C LYS A 80 2.97 -6.54 2.22
N LEU A 81 3.12 -5.84 3.35
CA LEU A 81 3.27 -4.40 3.40
C LEU A 81 4.51 -3.98 2.60
N ASP A 82 5.64 -4.63 2.83
CA ASP A 82 6.87 -4.34 2.11
C ASP A 82 6.72 -4.55 0.60
N LYS A 83 6.08 -5.63 0.13
CA LYS A 83 5.79 -5.83 -1.30
C LYS A 83 4.90 -4.77 -1.94
N LEU A 84 4.08 -4.11 -1.14
CA LEU A 84 3.16 -3.06 -1.59
C LEU A 84 3.84 -1.70 -1.67
N LEU A 85 4.83 -1.47 -0.80
CA LEU A 85 5.62 -0.23 -0.72
C LEU A 85 6.87 -0.27 -1.62
N ASN A 86 7.56 -1.41 -1.61
CA ASN A 86 8.76 -1.71 -2.36
C ASN A 86 8.48 -2.90 -3.27
N PRO A 87 7.93 -2.68 -4.49
CA PRO A 87 7.77 -3.75 -5.46
C PRO A 87 9.14 -4.13 -6.06
N SER A 88 10.08 -4.60 -5.25
CA SER A 88 11.25 -5.30 -5.76
C SER A 88 10.78 -6.66 -6.30
N PHE A 89 10.76 -6.77 -7.62
CA PHE A 89 10.68 -8.04 -8.33
C PHE A 89 11.97 -8.81 -7.98
N ASP A 90 11.88 -9.77 -7.06
CA ASP A 90 12.88 -10.85 -6.93
C ASP A 90 12.74 -11.82 -8.11
#